data_AF-A0A813I0I0-F1
#
_entry.id   AF-A0A813I0I0-F1
#
_cell.length_a   1.000
_cell.length_b   1.000
_cell.length_c   1.000
_cell.angle_alpha   90.00
_cell.angle_beta   90.00
_cell.angle_gamma   90.00
#
_symmetry.space_group_name_H-M   'P 1'
#
loop_
_entity.id
_entity.type
_entity.pdbx_description
1 polymer ?
#
loop_
_entity_poly.entity_id
_entity_poly.type
_entity_poly.pdbx_seq_one_letter_code
_entity_poly.pdbx_strand_id
1 'polypeptide(L)'
;KTRRFASATRVPESLPNRFASELRYFLMPLVARWQQPDQGCARWATSEATLVAALLRCLGVLLECAGCASPDRDAAASECLAVSSEALTHADPHVRRCSLFLLSRVLLVGCELMVFERPEILSELEASPFREGDETCRRMAAGILACLSKYTLL
;
A
#
# COMPACT_ATOMS: atom_id res chain seq x y z
N LYS A 1 -12.31 8.07 35.61
CA LYS A 1 -11.85 6.73 35.18
C LYS A 1 -11.46 6.79 33.71
N THR A 2 -10.18 7.01 33.42
CA THR A 2 -9.64 7.09 32.05
C THR A 2 -9.36 5.68 31.53
N ARG A 3 -10.09 5.24 30.50
CA ARG A 3 -9.79 4.00 29.78
C ARG A 3 -8.49 4.22 29.00
N ARG A 4 -7.39 3.65 29.49
CA ARG A 4 -6.16 3.49 28.71
C ARG A 4 -6.49 2.54 27.55
N PHE A 5 -6.39 3.04 26.31
CA PHE A 5 -6.36 2.17 25.15
C PHE A 5 -5.15 1.24 25.32
N ALA A 6 -5.41 -0.07 25.32
CA ALA A 6 -4.36 -1.07 25.40
C ALA A 6 -3.43 -0.87 24.20
N SER A 7 -2.20 -0.47 24.51
CA SER A 7 -1.02 -0.56 23.66
C SER A 7 -1.06 -1.86 22.86
N ALA A 8 -0.80 -1.77 21.56
CA ALA A 8 -0.66 -2.86 20.60
C ALA A 8 -0.36 -4.20 21.28
N THR A 9 -1.37 -5.06 21.37
CA THR A 9 -1.19 -6.44 21.79
C THR A 9 -0.18 -7.07 20.86
N ARG A 10 1.06 -7.23 21.34
CA ARG A 10 2.02 -8.18 20.76
C ARG A 10 1.27 -9.49 20.61
N VAL A 11 1.04 -9.90 19.37
CA VAL A 11 0.52 -11.23 19.07
C VAL A 11 1.51 -12.21 19.72
N PRO A 12 1.07 -13.13 20.59
CA PRO A 12 1.96 -14.13 21.17
C PRO A 12 2.68 -14.88 20.05
N GLU A 13 4.00 -15.06 20.17
CA GLU A 13 4.83 -15.79 19.18
C GLU A 13 4.30 -17.21 18.88
N SER A 14 3.43 -17.75 19.73
CA SER A 14 2.84 -19.08 19.62
C SER A 14 1.62 -19.19 18.71
N LEU A 15 1.04 -18.09 18.23
CA LEU A 15 -0.13 -18.15 17.35
C LEU A 15 0.29 -17.94 15.88
N PRO A 16 0.22 -18.99 15.04
CA PRO A 16 0.55 -18.86 13.62
C PRO A 16 -0.43 -17.89 12.95
N ASN A 17 0.09 -17.03 12.08
CA ASN A 17 -0.75 -16.15 11.26
C ASN A 17 -1.58 -16.98 10.28
N ARG A 18 -2.84 -17.23 10.65
CA ARG A 18 -3.78 -18.03 9.84
C ARG A 18 -4.18 -17.35 8.53
N PHE A 19 -4.03 -16.03 8.42
CA PHE A 19 -4.39 -15.30 7.22
C PHE A 19 -3.28 -15.31 6.17
N ALA A 20 -2.03 -15.60 6.57
CA ALA A 20 -0.87 -15.56 5.70
C ALA A 20 -1.02 -16.47 4.46
N SER A 21 -1.58 -17.68 4.62
CA SER A 21 -1.85 -18.63 3.52
C SER A 21 -3.08 -18.28 2.69
N GLU A 22 -3.95 -17.43 3.22
CA GLU A 22 -5.23 -17.10 2.61
C GLU A 22 -5.16 -15.83 1.75
N LEU A 23 -4.12 -15.01 1.91
CA LEU A 23 -3.95 -13.71 1.26
C LEU A 23 -4.32 -13.75 -0.23
N ARG A 24 -3.79 -14.75 -0.95
CA ARG A 24 -4.02 -14.90 -2.39
C ARG A 24 -5.49 -14.97 -2.77
N TYR A 25 -6.33 -15.58 -1.95
CA TYR A 25 -7.75 -15.78 -2.25
C TYR A 25 -8.58 -14.51 -2.04
N PHE A 26 -8.06 -13.56 -1.26
CA PHE A 26 -8.72 -12.27 -1.02
C PHE A 26 -8.16 -11.17 -1.91
N LEU A 27 -6.83 -11.04 -1.98
CA LEU A 27 -6.19 -9.91 -2.65
C LEU A 27 -6.19 -10.06 -4.18
N MET A 28 -5.80 -11.22 -4.70
CA MET A 28 -5.62 -11.40 -6.15
C MET A 28 -6.93 -11.22 -6.93
N PRO A 29 -8.08 -11.79 -6.49
CA PRO A 29 -9.33 -11.57 -7.21
C PRO A 29 -9.79 -10.12 -7.20
N LEU A 30 -9.52 -9.37 -6.11
CA LEU A 30 -9.86 -7.95 -6.02
C LEU A 30 -9.05 -7.13 -7.02
N VAL A 31 -7.73 -7.34 -7.09
CA VAL A 31 -6.86 -6.64 -8.05
C VAL A 31 -7.18 -7.04 -9.48
N ALA A 32 -7.35 -8.35 -9.76
CA ALA A 32 -7.71 -8.83 -11.08
C ALA A 32 -9.04 -8.23 -11.56
N ARG A 33 -10.04 -8.11 -10.68
CA ARG A 33 -11.32 -7.48 -11.02
C ARG A 33 -11.18 -5.96 -11.21
N TRP A 34 -10.27 -5.32 -10.48
CA TRP A 34 -9.97 -3.90 -10.67
C TRP A 34 -9.39 -3.62 -12.06
N GLN A 35 -8.39 -4.39 -12.47
CA GLN A 35 -7.60 -4.19 -13.71
C GLN A 35 -8.32 -4.60 -15.00
N GLN A 36 -9.52 -5.18 -14.95
CA GLN A 36 -10.21 -5.64 -16.18
C GLN A 36 -10.54 -4.46 -17.13
N PRO A 37 -10.09 -4.51 -18.41
CA PRO A 37 -10.14 -3.36 -19.32
C PRO A 37 -11.55 -2.93 -19.75
N ASP A 38 -12.49 -3.88 -19.91
CA ASP A 38 -13.82 -3.58 -20.47
C ASP A 38 -14.97 -3.58 -19.46
N GLN A 39 -14.79 -4.24 -18.30
CA GLN A 39 -15.81 -4.40 -17.26
C GLN A 39 -15.26 -4.28 -15.82
N GLY A 40 -14.02 -3.79 -15.68
CA GLY A 40 -13.36 -3.69 -14.38
C GLY A 40 -13.92 -2.57 -13.51
N CYS A 41 -13.78 -2.76 -12.20
CA CYS A 41 -14.19 -1.77 -11.22
C CYS A 41 -13.44 -0.43 -11.38
N ALA A 42 -12.21 -0.44 -11.93
CA ALA A 42 -11.42 0.78 -12.13
C ALA A 42 -12.14 1.81 -13.01
N ARG A 43 -12.73 1.37 -14.13
CA ARG A 43 -13.45 2.26 -15.06
C ARG A 43 -14.64 2.94 -14.39
N TRP A 44 -15.38 2.21 -13.56
CA TRP A 44 -16.56 2.72 -12.85
C TRP A 44 -16.17 3.61 -11.66
N ALA A 45 -15.04 3.32 -11.05
CA ALA A 45 -14.50 4.08 -9.93
C ALA A 45 -13.75 5.35 -10.36
N THR A 46 -13.43 5.56 -11.65
CA THR A 46 -12.79 6.81 -12.12
C THR A 46 -13.58 8.07 -11.78
N SER A 47 -14.90 7.97 -11.64
CA SER A 47 -15.79 9.05 -11.19
C SER A 47 -15.98 9.11 -9.66
N GLU A 48 -15.49 8.12 -8.91
CA GLU A 48 -15.73 7.97 -7.47
C GLU A 48 -14.41 7.73 -6.71
N ALA A 49 -13.75 8.82 -6.34
CA ALA A 49 -12.50 8.80 -5.58
C ALA A 49 -12.59 8.00 -4.26
N THR A 50 -13.78 7.94 -3.64
CA THR A 50 -14.04 7.16 -2.43
C THR A 50 -13.90 5.66 -2.64
N LEU A 51 -14.33 5.13 -3.79
CA LEU A 51 -14.19 3.70 -4.11
C LEU A 51 -12.74 3.33 -4.37
N VAL A 52 -12.02 4.19 -5.11
CA VAL A 52 -10.57 4.00 -5.35
C VAL A 52 -9.81 3.99 -4.01
N ALA A 53 -10.09 4.97 -3.14
CA ALA A 53 -9.46 5.07 -1.83
C ALA A 53 -9.80 3.87 -0.92
N ALA A 54 -11.05 3.39 -0.96
CA ALA A 54 -11.48 2.20 -0.23
C ALA A 54 -10.73 0.95 -0.69
N LEU A 55 -10.59 0.74 -2.01
CA LEU A 55 -9.80 -0.37 -2.54
C LEU A 55 -8.34 -0.32 -2.06
N LEU A 56 -7.66 0.81 -2.25
CA LEU A 56 -6.26 0.98 -1.84
C LEU A 56 -6.07 0.66 -0.35
N ARG A 57 -6.98 1.15 0.50
CA ARG A 57 -6.98 0.82 1.93
C ARG A 57 -7.22 -0.66 2.19
N CYS A 58 -8.18 -1.28 1.51
CA CYS A 58 -8.46 -2.71 1.65
C CYS A 58 -7.24 -3.55 1.26
N LEU A 59 -6.58 -3.25 0.14
CA LEU A 59 -5.36 -3.94 -0.28
C LEU A 59 -4.25 -3.81 0.77
N GLY A 60 -4.06 -2.60 1.31
CA GLY A 60 -3.04 -2.37 2.33
C GLY A 60 -3.31 -3.12 3.62
N VAL A 61 -4.57 -3.17 4.07
CA VAL A 61 -4.99 -3.95 5.25
C VAL A 61 -4.80 -5.45 5.01
N LEU A 62 -5.20 -5.97 3.85
CA LEU A 62 -5.01 -7.39 3.51
C LEU A 62 -3.53 -7.77 3.53
N LEU A 63 -2.68 -6.94 2.94
CA LEU A 63 -1.23 -7.16 2.90
C LEU A 63 -0.62 -7.14 4.31
N GLU A 64 -0.97 -6.15 5.13
CA GLU A 64 -0.52 -6.07 6.53
C GLU A 64 -0.99 -7.27 7.37
N CYS A 65 -2.25 -7.69 7.20
CA CYS A 65 -2.79 -8.87 7.88
C CYS A 65 -2.05 -10.15 7.52
N ALA A 66 -1.58 -10.29 6.27
CA ALA A 66 -0.81 -11.47 5.87
C ALA A 66 0.63 -11.43 6.38
N GLY A 67 1.21 -10.23 6.49
CA GLY A 67 2.53 -9.99 7.07
C GLY A 67 3.67 -10.56 6.23
N CYS A 68 4.90 -10.42 6.75
CA CYS A 68 6.13 -10.78 6.04
C CYS A 68 6.32 -12.29 5.83
N ALA A 69 5.64 -13.13 6.59
CA ALA A 69 5.74 -14.58 6.51
C ALA A 69 4.78 -15.22 5.50
N SER A 70 4.00 -14.42 4.77
CA SER A 70 3.08 -14.95 3.75
C SER A 70 3.85 -15.56 2.57
N PRO A 71 3.47 -16.77 2.10
CA PRO A 71 4.09 -17.39 0.94
C PRO A 71 3.82 -16.62 -0.36
N ASP A 72 2.70 -15.89 -0.44
CA ASP A 72 2.31 -15.08 -1.60
C ASP A 72 2.70 -13.60 -1.45
N ARG A 73 3.55 -13.26 -0.48
CA ARG A 73 3.92 -11.87 -0.13
C ARG A 73 4.40 -11.09 -1.35
N ASP A 74 5.41 -11.61 -2.07
CA ASP A 74 6.05 -10.86 -3.17
C ASP A 74 5.09 -10.68 -4.35
N ALA A 75 4.30 -11.70 -4.66
CA ALA A 75 3.25 -11.60 -5.68
C ALA A 75 2.21 -10.54 -5.29
N ALA A 76 1.74 -10.56 -4.04
CA ALA A 76 0.75 -9.60 -3.55
C ALA A 76 1.31 -8.17 -3.50
N ALA A 77 2.56 -8.01 -3.09
CA ALA A 77 3.26 -6.73 -3.11
C ALA A 77 3.39 -6.18 -4.53
N SER A 78 3.73 -7.04 -5.51
CA SER A 78 3.81 -6.64 -6.93
C SER A 78 2.49 -6.08 -7.44
N GLU A 79 1.37 -6.78 -7.17
CA GLU A 79 0.03 -6.33 -7.55
C GLU A 79 -0.36 -5.02 -6.85
N CYS A 80 -0.05 -4.90 -5.55
CA CYS A 80 -0.26 -3.66 -4.79
C CYS A 80 0.53 -2.49 -5.38
N LEU A 81 1.78 -2.72 -5.82
CA LEU A 81 2.62 -1.67 -6.40
C LEU A 81 2.07 -1.17 -7.73
N ALA A 82 1.54 -2.05 -8.58
CA ALA A 82 0.91 -1.65 -9.83
C ALA A 82 -0.27 -0.69 -9.58
N VAL A 83 -1.21 -1.09 -8.71
CA VAL A 83 -2.38 -0.27 -8.37
C VAL A 83 -1.98 1.03 -7.66
N SER A 84 -0.97 0.97 -6.79
CA SER A 84 -0.49 2.15 -6.07
C SER A 84 0.16 3.18 -7.00
N SER A 85 0.99 2.72 -7.95
CA SER A 85 1.67 3.58 -8.91
C SER A 85 0.68 4.44 -9.71
N GLU A 86 -0.39 3.83 -10.21
CA GLU A 86 -1.48 4.53 -10.91
C GLU A 86 -2.16 5.60 -10.02
N ALA A 87 -2.30 5.32 -8.72
CA ALA A 87 -3.01 6.18 -7.78
C ALA A 87 -2.15 7.33 -7.20
N LEU A 88 -0.82 7.31 -7.37
CA LEU A 88 0.06 8.36 -6.82
C LEU A 88 -0.16 9.72 -7.49
N THR A 89 -0.54 9.74 -8.76
CA THR A 89 -0.77 10.97 -9.54
C THR A 89 -2.24 11.38 -9.59
N HIS A 90 -3.11 10.69 -8.85
CA HIS A 90 -4.55 10.94 -8.85
C HIS A 90 -4.87 12.37 -8.38
N ALA A 91 -5.88 13.04 -8.95
CA ALA A 91 -6.21 14.43 -8.63
C ALA A 91 -6.70 14.62 -7.17
N ASP A 92 -7.42 13.64 -6.64
CA ASP A 92 -7.92 13.66 -5.25
C ASP A 92 -6.82 13.31 -4.23
N PRO A 93 -6.50 14.19 -3.25
CA PRO A 93 -5.50 13.93 -2.22
C PRO A 93 -5.86 12.73 -1.33
N HIS A 94 -7.14 12.42 -1.11
CA HIS A 94 -7.54 11.26 -0.33
C HIS A 94 -7.08 9.95 -0.98
N VAL A 95 -7.17 9.85 -2.30
CA VAL A 95 -6.69 8.70 -3.08
C VAL A 95 -5.17 8.60 -2.98
N ARG A 96 -4.46 9.73 -3.17
CA ARG A 96 -2.99 9.76 -3.04
C ARG A 96 -2.52 9.33 -1.64
N ARG A 97 -3.18 9.80 -0.57
CA ARG A 97 -2.91 9.33 0.81
C ARG A 97 -3.09 7.82 0.95
N CYS A 98 -4.15 7.25 0.37
CA CYS A 98 -4.40 5.82 0.42
C CYS A 98 -3.39 5.02 -0.41
N SER A 99 -2.90 5.59 -1.52
CA SER A 99 -1.79 5.03 -2.29
C SER A 99 -0.50 5.00 -1.46
N LEU A 100 -0.12 6.12 -0.84
CA LEU A 100 1.04 6.18 0.05
C LEU A 100 0.89 5.25 1.27
N PHE A 101 -0.34 5.08 1.78
CA PHE A 101 -0.62 4.08 2.81
C PHE A 101 -0.32 2.67 2.29
N LEU A 102 -0.82 2.31 1.11
CA LEU A 102 -0.55 1.01 0.50
C LEU A 102 0.95 0.75 0.31
N LEU A 103 1.70 1.72 -0.23
CA LEU A 103 3.16 1.63 -0.32
C LEU A 103 3.80 1.39 1.05
N SER A 104 3.38 2.11 2.09
CA SER A 104 3.91 1.89 3.44
C SER A 104 3.70 0.46 3.95
N ARG A 105 2.62 -0.22 3.53
CA ARG A 105 2.35 -1.62 3.89
C ARG A 105 3.24 -2.58 3.10
N VAL A 106 3.52 -2.28 1.82
CA VAL A 106 4.50 -3.04 1.01
C VAL A 106 5.88 -3.00 1.69
N LEU A 107 6.29 -1.84 2.18
CA LEU A 107 7.53 -1.70 2.95
C LEU A 107 7.47 -2.53 4.24
N LEU A 108 6.36 -2.45 4.98
CA LEU A 108 6.18 -3.14 6.26
C LEU A 108 6.27 -4.67 6.15
N VAL A 109 5.82 -5.26 5.04
CA VAL A 109 5.92 -6.71 4.83
C VAL A 109 7.31 -7.17 4.38
N GLY A 110 8.26 -6.26 4.18
CA GLY A 110 9.64 -6.59 3.81
C GLY A 110 9.88 -6.65 2.30
N CYS A 111 9.09 -5.91 1.51
CA CYS A 111 9.22 -5.82 0.06
C CYS A 111 9.80 -4.46 -0.38
N GLU A 112 10.66 -3.84 0.44
CA GLU A 112 11.20 -2.50 0.16
C GLU A 112 12.01 -2.44 -1.13
N LEU A 113 12.78 -3.50 -1.45
CA LEU A 113 13.58 -3.57 -2.66
C LEU A 113 12.70 -3.47 -3.92
N MET A 114 11.51 -4.09 -3.89
CA MET A 114 10.57 -4.02 -5.01
C MET A 114 10.06 -2.59 -5.26
N VAL A 115 9.97 -1.77 -4.21
CA VAL A 115 9.60 -0.35 -4.35
C VAL A 115 10.78 0.45 -4.87
N PHE A 116 11.99 0.14 -4.40
CA PHE A 116 13.22 0.79 -4.86
C PHE A 116 13.51 0.52 -6.34
N GLU A 117 13.16 -0.66 -6.86
CA GLU A 117 13.34 -1.03 -8.27
C GLU A 117 12.29 -0.41 -9.22
N ARG A 118 11.35 0.41 -8.70
CA ARG A 118 10.29 1.07 -9.48
C ARG A 118 10.60 2.57 -9.63
N PRO A 119 11.36 2.99 -10.66
CA PRO A 119 11.80 4.38 -10.81
C PRO A 119 10.64 5.38 -10.91
N GLU A 120 9.50 4.97 -11.47
CA GLU A 120 8.28 5.78 -11.54
C GLU A 120 7.73 6.13 -10.15
N ILE A 121 7.77 5.20 -9.20
CA ILE A 121 7.32 5.44 -7.82
C ILE A 121 8.32 6.35 -7.11
N LEU A 122 9.63 6.08 -7.25
CA LEU A 122 10.67 6.90 -6.63
C LEU A 122 10.58 8.36 -7.12
N SER A 123 10.42 8.56 -8.42
CA SER A 123 10.30 9.89 -9.02
C SER A 123 9.13 10.68 -8.45
N GLU A 124 7.97 10.05 -8.27
CA GLU A 124 6.79 10.69 -7.67
C GLU A 124 6.99 11.00 -6.18
N LEU A 125 7.62 10.10 -5.43
CA LEU A 125 7.94 10.32 -4.02
C LEU A 125 8.92 11.49 -3.83
N GLU A 126 9.98 11.55 -4.64
CA GLU A 126 10.99 12.61 -4.63
C GLU A 126 10.43 13.97 -5.07
N ALA A 127 9.46 13.97 -5.99
CA ALA A 127 8.77 15.18 -6.43
C ALA A 127 7.74 15.69 -5.40
N SER A 128 7.28 14.85 -4.47
CA SER A 128 6.22 15.15 -3.51
C SER A 128 6.45 16.44 -2.70
N PRO A 129 7.65 16.74 -2.14
CA PRO A 129 7.88 17.98 -1.40
C PRO A 129 7.62 19.26 -2.19
N PHE A 130 7.72 19.20 -3.52
CA PHE A 130 7.59 20.34 -4.42
C PHE A 130 6.20 20.47 -5.05
N ARG A 131 5.51 19.34 -5.27
CA ARG A 131 4.25 19.28 -6.04
C ARG A 131 3.01 19.01 -5.19
N GLU A 132 3.16 18.27 -4.11
CA GLU A 132 2.02 17.84 -3.31
C GLU A 132 1.53 19.00 -2.43
N GLY A 133 0.26 19.39 -2.59
CA GLY A 133 -0.39 20.41 -1.77
C GLY A 133 -0.78 19.92 -0.38
N ASP A 134 -1.01 18.61 -0.23
CA ASP A 134 -1.42 17.99 1.02
C ASP A 134 -0.24 17.65 1.97
N GLU A 135 -0.25 18.22 3.18
CA GLU A 135 0.81 18.01 4.16
C GLU A 135 0.92 16.56 4.64
N THR A 136 -0.20 15.82 4.69
CA THR A 136 -0.16 14.41 5.12
C THR A 136 0.51 13.54 4.06
N CYS A 137 0.15 13.72 2.79
CA CYS A 137 0.83 13.07 1.68
C CYS A 137 2.34 13.37 1.67
N ARG A 138 2.74 14.65 1.81
CA ARG A 138 4.16 15.03 1.85
C ARG A 138 4.93 14.28 2.94
N ARG A 139 4.38 14.23 4.15
CA ARG A 139 5.02 13.52 5.29
C ARG A 139 5.09 12.02 5.07
N MET A 140 4.05 11.41 4.52
CA MET A 140 4.04 9.98 4.21
C MET A 140 5.08 9.64 3.13
N ALA A 141 5.15 10.43 2.05
CA ALA A 141 6.13 10.26 0.98
C ALA A 141 7.56 10.40 1.51
N ALA A 142 7.83 11.44 2.32
CA ALA A 142 9.14 11.61 2.97
C ALA A 142 9.49 10.43 3.90
N GLY A 143 8.53 9.89 4.64
CA GLY A 143 8.73 8.72 5.49
C GLY A 143 9.07 7.45 4.70
N ILE A 144 8.43 7.25 3.54
CA ILE A 144 8.74 6.16 2.62
C ILE A 144 10.15 6.32 2.06
N LEU A 145 10.51 7.51 1.57
CA LEU A 145 11.86 7.79 1.07
C LEU A 145 12.94 7.56 2.13
N ALA A 146 12.70 8.02 3.36
CA ALA A 146 13.62 7.79 4.48
C ALA A 146 13.78 6.29 4.81
N CYS A 147 12.74 5.48 4.60
CA CYS A 147 12.83 4.03 4.75
C CYS A 147 13.64 3.39 3.62
N LEU A 148 13.50 3.90 2.39
CA LEU A 148 14.19 3.40 1.20
C LEU A 148 15.65 3.89 1.09
N SER A 149 16.03 4.98 1.76
CA SER A 149 17.38 5.54 1.67
C SER A 149 18.49 4.61 2.16
N LYS A 150 18.13 3.53 2.87
CA LYS A 150 19.08 2.46 3.23
C LYS A 150 19.59 1.67 2.00
N TYR A 151 18.88 1.73 0.87
CA TYR A 151 19.25 1.06 -0.38
C TYR A 151 19.97 1.96 -1.38
N THR A 152 19.93 3.29 -1.22
CA THR A 152 20.70 4.24 -2.06
C THR A 152 22.21 4.27 -1.76
N LEU A 153 22.65 3.62 -0.69
CA LEU A 153 24.07 3.57 -0.26
C LEU A 153 24.77 2.25 -0.63
N LEU A 154 24.10 1.37 -1.39
CA LEU A 154 24.64 0.14 -1.98
C LEU A 154 24.92 0.38 -3.47
#